data_AF-A0A6P5U2Y7-F1
#
_entry.id   AF-A0A6P5U2Y7-F1
#
_cell.length_a   1.000
_cell.length_b   1.000
_cell.length_c   1.000
_cell.angle_alpha   90.00
_cell.angle_beta   90.00
_cell.angle_gamma   90.00
#
_symmetry.space_group_name_H-M   'P 1'
#
loop_
_entity.id
_entity.type
_entity.pdbx_description
1 polymer ?
#
loop_
_entity_poly.entity_id
_entity_poly.type
_entity_poly.pdbx_seq_one_letter_code
_entity_poly.pdbx_strand_id
1 'polypeptide(L)'
;MAYDGGKLKSTSINGVKMYSVASQQRSLATWLDPKKRRALRKDQNYMQRVDLIQDLRFETATTKIKATPDGEFLIAAGIYPPQVKVYELRELSLKFERHLDSEIIDFEVLADDYSKLAFLCADRSVYLHAKYGKHYSVRIPRMGRDIVYDCWSCDLLCAASSPELYRINLEQGRFLSSLSTQSTALNVVSRSKLHGLVACGGEDGAVECFDLRIKSSVGRINAVAPAGDIDQEVTALEFDEKTGFLMAVGSSAGKVLVYDLRSSHPIQVKDHMYGSPILDIKWHQTLNSEAPKLMTTDNHIVRIWDPDTGEGMTSIEPTAGTINDICAFPRSGLMLLALDCSQIPSYFIPELGPAPSWCSYLQNLTEELEEGGQTTIYDDFKFLTKEDLERLKLTGLIGTNLLRAYMHGFFIDYRLYKKAKALAEPFDYAEYREQRKREMLEKELAGERITIKRKLPKVNRTLAKSILDNEDAENEIKDADSNETKKPPKKKKALGSEILKDERFGNMFENKV
;
A
#
# COMPACT_ATOMS: atom_id res chain seq x y z
N MET A 1 -17.58 11.63 21.32
CA MET A 1 -16.20 11.78 20.81
C MET A 1 -16.29 12.34 19.41
N ALA A 2 -15.86 13.58 19.20
CA ALA A 2 -15.95 14.25 17.91
C ALA A 2 -14.84 13.69 17.01
N TYR A 3 -15.22 12.98 15.94
CA TYR A 3 -14.26 12.48 14.95
C TYR A 3 -13.80 13.66 14.08
N ASP A 4 -12.53 14.00 14.24
CA ASP A 4 -11.83 15.06 13.54
C ASP A 4 -11.57 14.60 12.09
N GLY A 5 -12.37 15.11 11.15
CA GLY A 5 -12.21 14.83 9.73
C GLY A 5 -11.30 15.89 9.11
N GLY A 6 -10.09 15.52 8.71
CA GLY A 6 -9.20 16.49 8.08
C GLY A 6 -7.88 15.99 7.49
N LYS A 7 -7.40 14.77 7.79
CA LYS A 7 -6.16 14.23 7.21
C LYS A 7 -6.36 12.81 6.66
N LEU A 8 -5.59 12.48 5.62
CA LEU A 8 -5.32 11.10 5.21
C LEU A 8 -4.93 10.29 6.45
N LYS A 9 -5.73 9.28 6.79
CA LYS A 9 -5.44 8.42 7.95
C LYS A 9 -4.51 7.31 7.48
N SER A 10 -3.30 7.26 8.04
CA SER A 10 -2.38 6.15 7.85
C SER A 10 -2.55 5.12 8.97
N THR A 11 -2.87 3.89 8.62
CA THR A 11 -2.88 2.74 9.54
C THR A 11 -1.81 1.77 9.09
N SER A 12 -1.01 1.23 10.02
CA SER A 12 -0.01 0.22 9.68
C SER A 12 -0.40 -1.12 10.31
N ILE A 13 -0.41 -2.17 9.49
CA ILE A 13 -0.73 -3.54 9.90
C ILE A 13 0.35 -4.43 9.29
N ASN A 14 0.95 -5.31 10.10
CA ASN A 14 2.06 -6.18 9.71
C ASN A 14 3.26 -5.44 9.07
N GLY A 15 3.49 -4.19 9.46
CA GLY A 15 4.55 -3.34 8.88
C GLY A 15 4.20 -2.66 7.57
N VAL A 16 3.06 -3.02 6.96
CA VAL A 16 2.57 -2.41 5.72
C VAL A 16 1.70 -1.20 6.04
N LYS A 17 1.99 -0.07 5.41
CA LYS A 17 1.19 1.16 5.56
C LYS A 17 0.00 1.18 4.61
N MET A 18 -1.15 1.55 5.16
CA MET A 18 -2.41 1.72 4.45
C MET A 18 -2.92 3.14 4.68
N TYR A 19 -3.38 3.77 3.60
CA TYR A 19 -3.89 5.13 3.62
C TYR A 19 -5.38 5.12 3.31
N SER A 20 -6.19 5.60 4.25
CA SER A 20 -7.61 5.83 4.06
C SER A 20 -7.84 7.27 3.61
N VAL A 21 -8.27 7.44 2.36
CA VAL A 21 -8.41 8.77 1.73
C VAL A 21 -9.80 9.36 1.98
N ALA A 22 -10.87 8.59 1.75
CA ALA A 22 -12.25 9.10 1.73
C ALA A 22 -13.19 8.54 2.83
N SER A 23 -12.68 7.95 3.91
CA SER A 23 -13.52 7.06 4.72
C SER A 23 -14.57 7.70 5.64
N GLN A 24 -14.40 8.95 6.08
CA GLN A 24 -15.21 9.46 7.20
C GLN A 24 -15.45 10.97 7.20
N GLN A 25 -15.48 11.59 6.04
CA GLN A 25 -15.80 13.02 6.00
C GLN A 25 -17.33 13.16 6.00
N ARG A 26 -17.85 13.85 7.02
CA ARG A 26 -19.25 14.30 7.01
C ARG A 26 -19.43 15.18 5.78
N SER A 27 -20.05 14.63 4.75
CA SER A 27 -20.31 15.37 3.54
C SER A 27 -21.20 16.56 3.89
N LEU A 28 -20.82 17.73 3.41
CA LEU A 28 -21.66 18.92 3.56
C LEU A 28 -22.92 18.68 2.73
N ALA A 29 -24.07 18.91 3.35
CA ALA A 29 -25.34 18.89 2.66
C ALA A 29 -25.31 19.82 1.43
N THR A 30 -25.85 19.35 0.31
CA THR A 30 -25.89 20.12 -0.94
C THR A 30 -26.79 21.36 -0.80
N TRP A 31 -27.74 21.32 0.14
CA TRP A 31 -28.65 22.42 0.52
C TRP A 31 -28.09 23.37 1.60
N LEU A 32 -26.82 23.22 2.01
CA LEU A 32 -26.23 24.14 2.99
C LEU A 32 -26.09 25.56 2.42
N ASP A 33 -26.50 26.56 3.19
CA ASP A 33 -26.37 27.97 2.82
C ASP A 33 -24.96 28.33 2.33
N PRO A 34 -24.83 29.12 1.24
CA PRO A 34 -23.53 29.52 0.70
C PRO A 34 -22.68 30.30 1.72
N LYS A 35 -23.32 30.97 2.71
CA LYS A 35 -22.62 31.64 3.81
C LYS A 35 -21.89 30.65 4.73
N LYS A 36 -22.54 29.53 5.08
CA LYS A 36 -21.93 28.48 5.91
C LYS A 36 -20.80 27.76 5.16
N ARG A 37 -20.95 27.53 3.85
CA ARG A 37 -19.87 27.03 2.99
C ARG A 37 -18.64 27.93 2.95
N ARG A 38 -18.86 29.26 2.89
CA ARG A 38 -17.74 30.22 2.93
C ARG A 38 -17.05 30.28 4.30
N ALA A 39 -17.79 30.07 5.39
CA ALA A 39 -17.20 29.97 6.73
C ALA A 39 -16.26 28.75 6.85
N LEU A 40 -16.69 27.60 6.31
CA LEU A 40 -15.91 26.34 6.32
C LEU A 40 -14.59 26.46 5.57
N ARG A 41 -14.44 27.38 4.60
CA ARG A 41 -13.14 27.64 3.95
C ARG A 41 -12.05 28.13 4.91
N LYS A 42 -12.42 28.59 6.11
CA LYS A 42 -11.46 28.98 7.15
C LYS A 42 -11.08 27.81 8.05
N ASP A 43 -11.82 26.70 8.01
CA ASP A 43 -11.57 25.55 8.86
C ASP A 43 -10.41 24.74 8.26
N GLN A 44 -9.37 24.53 9.07
CA GLN A 44 -8.14 23.84 8.65
C GLN A 44 -8.43 22.40 8.16
N ASN A 45 -9.36 21.73 8.84
CA ASN A 45 -9.88 20.41 8.49
C ASN A 45 -10.54 20.35 7.11
N TYR A 46 -11.27 21.41 6.75
CA TYR A 46 -11.91 21.52 5.44
C TYR A 46 -10.89 21.84 4.35
N MET A 47 -9.81 22.58 4.67
CA MET A 47 -8.71 22.85 3.74
C MET A 47 -7.82 21.62 3.50
N GLN A 48 -7.65 20.76 4.49
CA GLN A 48 -6.84 19.54 4.40
C GLN A 48 -7.63 18.32 3.88
N ARG A 49 -8.92 18.50 3.59
CA ARG A 49 -9.79 17.48 3.01
C ARG A 49 -9.31 17.09 1.62
N VAL A 50 -8.98 15.81 1.46
CA VAL A 50 -8.71 15.19 0.16
C VAL A 50 -9.94 14.40 -0.26
N ASP A 51 -10.62 14.85 -1.30
CA ASP A 51 -11.63 14.07 -2.03
C ASP A 51 -10.99 13.60 -3.33
N LEU A 52 -11.00 12.29 -3.58
CA LEU A 52 -10.44 11.71 -4.81
C LEU A 52 -11.33 11.95 -6.02
N ILE A 53 -12.60 11.56 -5.89
CA ILE A 53 -13.62 11.69 -6.93
C ILE A 53 -14.72 12.56 -6.36
N GLN A 54 -15.11 13.58 -7.13
CA GLN A 54 -16.18 14.48 -6.74
C GLN A 54 -17.52 13.75 -6.66
N ASP A 55 -18.23 13.96 -5.55
CA ASP A 55 -19.58 13.43 -5.30
C ASP A 55 -19.67 11.89 -5.40
N LEU A 56 -18.62 11.20 -4.93
CA LEU A 56 -18.59 9.74 -4.80
C LEU A 56 -19.44 9.26 -3.60
N ARG A 57 -20.74 9.51 -3.68
CA ARG A 57 -21.69 9.20 -2.62
C ARG A 57 -23.10 8.89 -3.12
N PHE A 58 -23.82 8.14 -2.31
CA PHE A 58 -25.23 7.82 -2.45
C PHE A 58 -25.99 8.30 -1.20
N GLU A 59 -27.32 8.36 -1.28
CA GLU A 59 -28.12 8.83 -0.14
C GLU A 59 -28.13 7.84 1.02
N THR A 60 -28.21 6.56 0.68
CA THR A 60 -28.36 5.45 1.64
C THR A 60 -27.11 4.59 1.68
N ALA A 61 -26.93 3.74 0.68
CA ALA A 61 -25.87 2.74 0.60
C ALA A 61 -25.55 2.39 -0.84
N THR A 62 -24.38 1.78 -1.02
CA THR A 62 -23.90 1.26 -2.31
C THR A 62 -23.96 -0.25 -2.35
N THR A 63 -24.52 -0.80 -3.43
CA THR A 63 -24.62 -2.26 -3.61
C THR A 63 -23.37 -2.83 -4.26
N LYS A 64 -23.07 -2.37 -5.47
CA LYS A 64 -21.99 -2.89 -6.32
C LYS A 64 -21.16 -1.77 -6.92
N ILE A 65 -19.86 -2.02 -7.07
CA ILE A 65 -18.92 -1.08 -7.69
C ILE A 65 -18.00 -1.86 -8.63
N LYS A 66 -17.95 -1.47 -9.89
CA LYS A 66 -17.02 -2.05 -10.87
C LYS A 66 -16.29 -0.94 -11.62
N ALA A 67 -14.99 -1.16 -11.81
CA ALA A 67 -14.20 -0.36 -12.73
C ALA A 67 -14.30 -0.97 -14.13
N THR A 68 -14.24 -0.10 -15.13
CA THR A 68 -14.17 -0.53 -16.53
C THR A 68 -12.80 -1.15 -16.84
N PRO A 69 -12.70 -2.10 -17.79
CA PRO A 69 -11.43 -2.71 -18.19
C PRO A 69 -10.35 -1.70 -18.59
N ASP A 70 -10.73 -0.59 -19.22
CA ASP A 70 -9.81 0.49 -19.59
C ASP A 70 -9.30 1.29 -18.38
N GLY A 71 -9.98 1.20 -17.24
CA GLY A 71 -9.64 1.93 -16.02
C GLY A 71 -9.93 3.43 -16.09
N GLU A 72 -10.72 3.88 -17.08
CA GLU A 72 -11.10 5.28 -17.26
C GLU A 72 -12.43 5.64 -16.59
N PHE A 73 -13.33 4.66 -16.45
CA PHE A 73 -14.64 4.87 -15.84
C PHE A 73 -14.83 3.97 -14.62
N LEU A 74 -15.50 4.52 -13.62
CA LEU A 74 -15.96 3.82 -12.43
C LEU A 74 -17.47 3.85 -12.39
N ILE A 75 -18.09 2.70 -12.17
CA ILE A 75 -19.54 2.56 -12.12
C ILE A 75 -19.92 2.10 -10.72
N ALA A 76 -20.82 2.83 -10.09
CA ALA A 76 -21.34 2.49 -8.77
C ALA A 76 -22.87 2.44 -8.80
N ALA A 77 -23.44 1.46 -8.11
CA ALA A 77 -24.87 1.26 -7.95
C ALA A 77 -25.31 1.60 -6.51
N GLY A 78 -26.44 2.29 -6.38
CA GLY A 78 -27.04 2.67 -5.11
C GLY A 78 -28.42 2.07 -4.89
N ILE A 79 -28.82 1.94 -3.62
CA ILE A 79 -30.09 1.31 -3.21
C ILE A 79 -31.27 2.27 -3.37
N TYR A 80 -31.22 3.45 -2.73
CA TYR A 80 -32.36 4.37 -2.70
C TYR A 80 -31.98 5.82 -3.06
N PRO A 81 -32.71 6.46 -4.00
CA PRO A 81 -33.48 5.77 -5.04
C PRO A 81 -32.57 4.83 -5.86
N PRO A 82 -33.09 3.74 -6.45
CA PRO A 82 -32.27 2.80 -7.22
C PRO A 82 -31.66 3.53 -8.41
N GLN A 83 -30.34 3.70 -8.36
CA GLN A 83 -29.62 4.57 -9.30
C GLN A 83 -28.22 4.04 -9.58
N VAL A 84 -27.72 4.39 -10.76
CA VAL A 84 -26.36 4.10 -11.23
C VAL A 84 -25.65 5.41 -11.48
N LYS A 85 -24.49 5.57 -10.87
CA LYS A 85 -23.58 6.70 -11.10
C LYS A 85 -22.36 6.21 -11.87
N VAL A 86 -22.10 6.87 -13.00
CA VAL A 86 -20.89 6.63 -13.79
C VAL A 86 -19.96 7.83 -13.62
N TYR A 87 -18.76 7.55 -13.14
CA TYR A 87 -17.72 8.53 -12.90
C TYR A 87 -16.65 8.41 -13.97
N GLU A 88 -16.17 9.56 -14.44
CA GLU A 88 -15.02 9.64 -15.33
C GLU A 88 -13.77 9.93 -14.50
N LEU A 89 -12.86 8.97 -14.46
CA LEU A 89 -11.69 9.00 -13.57
C LEU A 89 -10.63 9.99 -14.07
N ARG A 90 -10.59 10.27 -15.37
CA ARG A 90 -9.73 11.33 -15.93
C ARG A 90 -10.09 12.72 -15.44
N GLU A 91 -11.39 13.01 -15.32
CA GLU A 91 -11.91 14.30 -14.88
C GLU A 91 -12.28 14.31 -13.39
N LEU A 92 -12.13 13.18 -12.69
CA LEU A 92 -12.45 12.99 -11.27
C LEU A 92 -13.89 13.41 -10.90
N SER A 93 -14.83 13.28 -11.83
CA SER A 93 -16.19 13.81 -11.67
C SER A 93 -17.28 12.85 -12.15
N LEU A 94 -18.51 13.12 -11.71
CA LEU A 94 -19.69 12.38 -12.14
C LEU A 94 -20.03 12.73 -13.59
N LYS A 95 -20.04 11.72 -14.47
CA LYS A 95 -20.42 11.89 -15.87
C LYS A 95 -21.93 11.96 -16.04
N PHE A 96 -22.63 10.98 -15.47
CA PHE A 96 -24.09 10.96 -15.41
C PHE A 96 -24.59 10.06 -14.29
N GLU A 97 -25.83 10.29 -13.90
CA GLU A 97 -26.62 9.48 -13.00
C GLU A 97 -27.88 9.00 -13.73
N ARG A 98 -28.23 7.72 -13.57
CA ARG A 98 -29.46 7.13 -14.11
C ARG A 98 -30.24 6.47 -13.00
N HIS A 99 -31.54 6.71 -12.98
CA HIS A 99 -32.46 6.02 -12.09
C HIS A 99 -33.01 4.78 -12.79
N LEU A 100 -33.22 3.71 -12.02
CA LEU A 100 -33.79 2.45 -12.47
C LEU A 100 -35.14 2.22 -11.81
N ASP A 101 -35.92 1.32 -12.38
CA ASP A 101 -37.25 0.97 -11.86
C ASP A 101 -37.16 0.05 -10.64
N SER A 102 -36.08 -0.75 -10.56
CA SER A 102 -35.84 -1.78 -9.56
C SER A 102 -34.39 -1.76 -9.07
N GLU A 103 -34.18 -2.28 -7.86
CA GLU A 103 -32.86 -2.39 -7.24
C GLU A 103 -31.92 -3.30 -8.04
N ILE A 104 -30.64 -2.94 -8.08
CA ILE A 104 -29.59 -3.67 -8.79
C ILE A 104 -28.95 -4.66 -7.83
N ILE A 105 -28.98 -5.94 -8.20
CA ILE A 105 -28.28 -7.02 -7.50
C ILE A 105 -26.83 -7.07 -7.97
N ASP A 106 -26.63 -7.25 -9.28
CA ASP A 106 -25.33 -7.20 -9.92
C ASP A 106 -25.41 -6.56 -11.30
N PHE A 107 -24.29 -6.11 -11.83
CA PHE A 107 -24.20 -5.57 -13.18
C PHE A 107 -22.86 -5.89 -13.81
N GLU A 108 -22.81 -6.04 -15.13
CA GLU A 108 -21.59 -6.35 -15.85
C GLU A 108 -21.33 -5.34 -16.96
N VAL A 109 -20.05 -4.98 -17.13
CA VAL A 109 -19.59 -4.11 -18.21
C VAL A 109 -19.33 -4.96 -19.45
N LEU A 110 -20.06 -4.68 -20.54
CA LEU A 110 -20.00 -5.50 -21.77
C LEU A 110 -18.94 -5.01 -22.77
N ALA A 111 -18.42 -3.80 -22.56
CA ALA A 111 -17.41 -3.17 -23.39
C ALA A 111 -16.24 -2.70 -22.51
N ASP A 112 -15.15 -2.25 -23.12
CA ASP A 112 -13.99 -1.78 -22.36
C ASP A 112 -14.25 -0.41 -21.67
N ASP A 113 -15.19 0.37 -22.23
CA ASP A 113 -15.73 1.63 -21.72
C ASP A 113 -16.94 1.44 -20.75
N TYR A 114 -17.77 2.47 -20.58
CA TYR A 114 -19.14 2.39 -20.03
C TYR A 114 -20.24 2.21 -21.11
N SER A 115 -19.84 2.01 -22.37
CA SER A 115 -20.75 2.18 -23.52
C SER A 115 -21.95 1.23 -23.55
N LYS A 116 -21.74 0.02 -23.05
CA LYS A 116 -22.73 -1.06 -22.98
C LYS A 116 -22.65 -1.70 -21.59
N LEU A 117 -23.78 -1.75 -20.90
CA LEU A 117 -23.88 -2.27 -19.54
C LEU A 117 -25.08 -3.23 -19.46
N ALA A 118 -24.95 -4.30 -18.69
CA ALA A 118 -26.05 -5.18 -18.34
C ALA A 118 -26.31 -5.09 -16.84
N PHE A 119 -27.53 -4.77 -16.43
CA PHE A 119 -27.94 -4.73 -15.03
C PHE A 119 -28.87 -5.90 -14.75
N LEU A 120 -28.59 -6.67 -13.70
CA LEU A 120 -29.48 -7.67 -13.15
C LEU A 120 -30.24 -7.05 -11.96
N CYS A 121 -31.56 -6.96 -12.11
CA CYS A 121 -32.40 -6.35 -11.12
C CYS A 121 -33.18 -7.38 -10.28
N ALA A 122 -33.61 -6.96 -9.09
CA ALA A 122 -34.34 -7.79 -8.14
C ALA A 122 -35.70 -8.30 -8.67
N ASP A 123 -36.28 -7.64 -9.68
CA ASP A 123 -37.57 -8.01 -10.26
C ASP A 123 -37.48 -9.08 -11.37
N ARG A 124 -36.34 -9.79 -11.48
CA ARG A 124 -35.97 -10.77 -12.53
C ARG A 124 -35.73 -10.15 -13.90
N SER A 125 -35.65 -8.83 -13.97
CA SER A 125 -35.41 -8.12 -15.22
C SER A 125 -33.91 -7.89 -15.38
N VAL A 126 -33.41 -8.15 -16.59
CA VAL A 126 -32.08 -7.76 -17.04
C VAL A 126 -32.23 -6.54 -17.94
N TYR A 127 -31.70 -5.40 -17.51
CA TYR A 127 -31.68 -4.19 -18.31
C TYR A 127 -30.38 -4.08 -19.09
N LEU A 128 -30.51 -3.99 -20.41
CA LEU A 128 -29.40 -3.68 -21.30
C LEU A 128 -29.37 -2.19 -21.54
N HIS A 129 -28.29 -1.55 -21.13
CA HIS A 129 -28.05 -0.12 -21.29
C HIS A 129 -26.98 0.14 -22.35
N ALA A 130 -27.20 1.19 -23.12
CA ALA A 130 -26.23 1.76 -24.06
C ALA A 130 -25.87 3.21 -23.66
N LYS A 131 -25.00 3.86 -24.43
CA LYS A 131 -24.64 5.27 -24.24
C LYS A 131 -25.87 6.20 -24.16
N TYR A 132 -26.91 5.95 -24.95
CA TYR A 132 -28.12 6.77 -24.97
C TYR A 132 -29.18 6.41 -23.91
N GLY A 133 -28.98 5.38 -23.09
CA GLY A 133 -29.93 5.00 -22.04
C GLY A 133 -30.32 3.53 -22.04
N LYS A 134 -31.54 3.23 -21.59
CA LYS A 134 -32.15 1.89 -21.59
C LYS A 134 -32.41 1.45 -23.03
N HIS A 135 -31.72 0.42 -23.48
CA HIS A 135 -31.90 -0.15 -24.81
C HIS A 135 -33.01 -1.20 -24.81
N TYR A 136 -32.92 -2.17 -23.90
CA TYR A 136 -33.86 -3.28 -23.83
C TYR A 136 -34.01 -3.83 -22.42
N SER A 137 -35.15 -4.46 -22.14
CA SER A 137 -35.43 -5.16 -20.89
C SER A 137 -35.80 -6.60 -21.21
N VAL A 138 -35.05 -7.55 -20.66
CA VAL A 138 -35.30 -8.99 -20.77
C VAL A 138 -35.76 -9.50 -19.41
N ARG A 139 -36.75 -10.39 -19.35
CA ARG A 139 -37.15 -11.02 -18.09
C ARG A 139 -36.68 -12.47 -18.03
N ILE A 140 -36.06 -12.85 -16.92
CA ILE A 140 -35.59 -14.21 -16.63
C ILE A 140 -36.69 -14.97 -15.86
N PRO A 141 -36.81 -16.31 -16.03
CA PRO A 141 -37.86 -17.08 -15.36
C PRO A 141 -37.79 -17.01 -13.81
N ARG A 142 -36.58 -17.09 -13.25
CA ARG A 142 -36.29 -17.15 -11.82
C ARG A 142 -35.50 -15.92 -11.35
N MET A 143 -35.39 -15.76 -10.03
CA MET A 143 -34.60 -14.69 -9.40
C MET A 143 -33.13 -14.90 -9.73
N GLY A 144 -32.51 -13.92 -10.37
CA GLY A 144 -31.07 -13.93 -10.64
C GLY A 144 -30.28 -13.54 -9.39
N ARG A 145 -29.12 -14.15 -9.20
CA ARG A 145 -28.18 -13.82 -8.12
C ARG A 145 -26.91 -13.15 -8.64
N ASP A 146 -26.40 -13.62 -9.77
CA ASP A 146 -25.13 -13.15 -10.34
C ASP A 146 -25.17 -13.17 -11.87
N ILE A 147 -24.33 -12.36 -12.52
CA ILE A 147 -24.30 -12.22 -13.97
C ILE A 147 -22.88 -12.02 -14.52
N VAL A 148 -22.53 -12.76 -15.57
CA VAL A 148 -21.20 -12.69 -16.21
C VAL A 148 -21.32 -12.69 -17.72
N TYR A 149 -20.57 -11.82 -18.40
CA TYR A 149 -20.63 -11.66 -19.85
C TYR A 149 -19.49 -12.34 -20.59
N ASP A 150 -19.78 -13.19 -21.58
CA ASP A 150 -18.81 -13.85 -22.44
C ASP A 150 -18.49 -13.06 -23.69
N CYS A 151 -17.48 -12.21 -23.60
CA CYS A 151 -16.26 -12.50 -24.32
C CYS A 151 -16.41 -13.04 -25.74
N TRP A 152 -16.21 -14.36 -25.85
CA TRP A 152 -15.98 -15.06 -27.10
C TRP A 152 -17.26 -15.50 -27.80
N SER A 153 -18.30 -15.86 -27.05
CA SER A 153 -19.60 -16.27 -27.62
C SER A 153 -20.64 -15.15 -27.64
N CYS A 154 -20.33 -14.00 -27.05
CA CYS A 154 -21.28 -12.92 -26.77
C CYS A 154 -22.51 -13.37 -25.97
N ASP A 155 -22.33 -14.36 -25.09
CA ASP A 155 -23.38 -14.85 -24.18
C ASP A 155 -23.32 -14.16 -22.83
N LEU A 156 -24.45 -13.63 -22.37
CA LEU A 156 -24.65 -13.19 -21.01
C LEU A 156 -25.17 -14.38 -20.18
N LEU A 157 -24.38 -14.81 -19.21
CA LEU A 157 -24.66 -15.92 -18.32
C LEU A 157 -25.27 -15.38 -17.04
N CYS A 158 -26.45 -15.86 -16.66
CA CYS A 158 -27.11 -15.44 -15.42
C CYS A 158 -27.31 -16.63 -14.49
N ALA A 159 -26.68 -16.54 -13.32
CA ALA A 159 -26.93 -17.42 -12.19
C ALA A 159 -28.29 -17.08 -11.59
N ALA A 160 -29.09 -18.10 -11.28
CA ALA A 160 -30.40 -17.90 -10.69
C ALA A 160 -30.64 -18.90 -9.56
N SER A 161 -31.72 -18.66 -8.81
CA SER A 161 -32.27 -19.61 -7.84
C SER A 161 -32.96 -20.79 -8.56
N SER A 162 -32.18 -21.51 -9.35
CA SER A 162 -32.53 -22.69 -10.14
C SER A 162 -31.28 -23.50 -10.47
N PRO A 163 -31.42 -24.80 -10.78
CA PRO A 163 -30.34 -25.66 -11.29
C PRO A 163 -29.95 -25.33 -12.74
N GLU A 164 -30.46 -24.24 -13.30
CA GLU A 164 -30.23 -23.87 -14.69
C GLU A 164 -29.47 -22.56 -14.74
N LEU A 165 -28.34 -22.56 -15.46
CA LEU A 165 -27.65 -21.34 -15.83
C LEU A 165 -28.25 -20.78 -17.12
N TYR A 166 -28.89 -19.62 -17.02
CA TYR A 166 -29.54 -19.01 -18.17
C TYR A 166 -28.52 -18.34 -19.09
N ARG A 167 -28.64 -18.63 -20.39
CA ARG A 167 -27.76 -18.09 -21.43
C ARG A 167 -28.54 -17.16 -22.34
N ILE A 168 -28.16 -15.89 -22.37
CA ILE A 168 -28.77 -14.87 -23.22
C ILE A 168 -27.72 -14.47 -24.25
N ASN A 169 -27.88 -14.88 -25.50
CA ASN A 169 -26.94 -14.48 -26.55
C ASN A 169 -27.28 -13.06 -27.02
N LEU A 170 -26.31 -12.15 -26.89
CA LEU A 170 -26.49 -10.73 -27.23
C LEU A 170 -26.34 -10.45 -28.73
N GLU A 171 -25.70 -11.33 -29.49
CA GLU A 171 -25.58 -11.21 -30.95
C GLU A 171 -26.89 -11.62 -31.64
N GLN A 172 -27.46 -12.75 -31.23
CA GLN A 172 -28.72 -13.29 -31.79
C GLN A 172 -29.96 -12.68 -31.13
N GLY A 173 -29.83 -12.14 -29.92
CA GLY A 173 -30.94 -11.60 -29.13
C GLY A 173 -31.94 -12.67 -28.66
N ARG A 174 -31.46 -13.90 -28.40
CA ARG A 174 -32.29 -15.05 -28.01
C ARG A 174 -31.78 -15.70 -26.74
N PHE A 175 -32.68 -16.32 -26.01
CA PHE A 175 -32.31 -17.31 -25.00
C PHE A 175 -31.80 -18.56 -25.69
N LEU A 176 -30.59 -18.97 -25.34
CA LEU A 176 -30.05 -20.28 -25.71
C LEU A 176 -30.51 -21.32 -24.68
N SER A 177 -30.29 -22.60 -24.99
CA SER A 177 -30.47 -23.68 -24.03
C SER A 177 -29.64 -23.41 -22.77
N SER A 178 -30.29 -23.41 -21.60
CA SER A 178 -29.63 -23.28 -20.31
C SER A 178 -28.63 -24.42 -20.08
N LEU A 179 -27.59 -24.16 -19.29
CA LEU A 179 -26.72 -25.23 -18.80
C LEU A 179 -27.36 -25.81 -17.55
N SER A 180 -27.62 -27.11 -17.55
CA SER A 180 -28.16 -27.81 -16.38
C SER A 180 -27.03 -28.17 -15.42
N THR A 181 -27.12 -27.69 -14.18
CA THR A 181 -26.27 -28.08 -13.06
C THR A 181 -26.97 -29.14 -12.22
N GLN A 182 -26.21 -29.89 -11.41
CA GLN A 182 -26.80 -30.83 -10.46
C GLN A 182 -27.20 -30.15 -9.15
N SER A 183 -26.63 -28.98 -8.86
CA SER A 183 -26.95 -28.18 -7.69
C SER A 183 -28.36 -27.62 -7.73
N THR A 184 -29.01 -27.57 -6.56
CA THR A 184 -30.39 -27.08 -6.40
C THR A 184 -30.57 -25.64 -6.89
N ALA A 185 -29.60 -24.78 -6.59
CA ALA A 185 -29.56 -23.39 -7.02
C ALA A 185 -28.12 -22.91 -7.20
N LEU A 186 -27.95 -21.85 -7.99
CA LEU A 186 -26.67 -21.22 -8.27
C LEU A 186 -26.58 -19.85 -7.59
N ASN A 187 -25.44 -19.60 -6.96
CA ASN A 187 -25.14 -18.35 -6.27
C ASN A 187 -24.24 -17.46 -7.10
N VAL A 188 -23.14 -18.00 -7.60
CA VAL A 188 -22.11 -17.26 -8.34
C VAL A 188 -21.74 -17.96 -9.62
N VAL A 189 -21.39 -17.17 -10.63
CA VAL A 189 -20.83 -17.62 -11.89
C VAL A 189 -19.56 -16.83 -12.13
N SER A 190 -18.53 -17.49 -12.63
CA SER A 190 -17.31 -16.81 -13.07
C SER A 190 -16.81 -17.44 -14.36
N ARG A 191 -16.09 -16.66 -15.16
CA ARG A 191 -15.41 -17.18 -16.35
C ARG A 191 -13.92 -16.91 -16.26
N SER A 192 -13.13 -17.92 -16.61
CA SER A 192 -11.73 -17.76 -16.95
C SER A 192 -11.57 -16.94 -18.24
N LYS A 193 -10.87 -15.81 -18.16
CA LYS A 193 -10.51 -14.98 -19.32
C LYS A 193 -9.53 -15.68 -20.28
N LEU A 194 -8.77 -16.66 -19.78
CA LEU A 194 -7.72 -17.36 -20.55
C LEU A 194 -8.23 -18.63 -21.23
N HIS A 195 -8.97 -19.48 -20.51
CA HIS A 195 -9.40 -20.79 -21.01
C HIS A 195 -10.84 -20.78 -21.53
N GLY A 196 -11.66 -19.80 -21.09
CA GLY A 196 -13.10 -19.74 -21.38
C GLY A 196 -13.95 -20.75 -20.62
N LEU A 197 -13.36 -21.43 -19.63
CA LEU A 197 -14.12 -22.25 -18.68
C LEU A 197 -15.03 -21.36 -17.85
N VAL A 198 -16.29 -21.78 -17.72
CA VAL A 198 -17.28 -21.14 -16.86
C VAL A 198 -17.43 -22.01 -15.62
N ALA A 199 -17.22 -21.44 -14.45
CA ALA A 199 -17.50 -22.11 -13.19
C ALA A 199 -18.76 -21.54 -12.56
N CYS A 200 -19.54 -22.42 -11.93
CA CYS A 200 -20.75 -22.10 -11.21
C CYS A 200 -20.61 -22.60 -9.77
N GLY A 201 -20.89 -21.72 -8.81
CA GLY A 201 -20.99 -22.06 -7.39
C GLY A 201 -22.43 -22.39 -7.03
N GLY A 202 -22.65 -23.59 -6.50
CA GLY A 202 -23.95 -24.05 -6.04
C GLY A 202 -24.20 -23.80 -4.54
N GLU A 203 -25.48 -23.84 -4.17
CA GLU A 203 -25.95 -23.85 -2.78
C GLU A 203 -25.44 -25.10 -2.03
N ASP A 204 -25.30 -26.23 -2.73
CA ASP A 204 -24.80 -27.51 -2.17
C ASP A 204 -23.28 -27.51 -1.83
N GLY A 205 -22.60 -26.37 -1.88
CA GLY A 205 -21.15 -26.28 -1.64
C GLY A 205 -20.27 -26.86 -2.76
N ALA A 206 -20.88 -27.22 -3.89
CA ALA A 206 -20.20 -27.75 -5.06
C ALA A 206 -19.90 -26.65 -6.09
N VAL A 207 -18.74 -26.78 -6.73
CA VAL A 207 -18.37 -25.99 -7.91
C VAL A 207 -18.48 -26.89 -9.13
N GLU A 208 -19.24 -26.44 -10.13
CA GLU A 208 -19.38 -27.11 -11.42
C GLU A 208 -18.74 -26.26 -12.51
N CYS A 209 -17.86 -26.88 -13.30
CA CYS A 209 -17.17 -26.24 -14.41
C CYS A 209 -17.78 -26.70 -15.75
N PHE A 210 -18.03 -25.75 -16.64
CA PHE A 210 -18.60 -25.93 -17.97
C PHE A 210 -17.64 -25.44 -19.05
N ASP A 211 -17.55 -26.21 -20.14
CA ASP A 211 -17.02 -25.74 -21.41
C ASP A 211 -18.20 -25.39 -22.33
N LEU A 212 -18.24 -24.13 -22.78
CA LEU A 212 -19.32 -23.62 -23.64
C LEU A 212 -19.35 -24.26 -25.03
N ARG A 213 -18.26 -24.91 -25.46
CA ARG A 213 -18.20 -25.63 -26.74
C ARG A 213 -18.92 -26.96 -26.68
N ILE A 214 -18.73 -27.69 -25.57
CA ILE A 214 -19.32 -29.02 -25.34
C ILE A 214 -20.73 -28.88 -24.73
N LYS A 215 -21.01 -27.76 -24.05
CA LYS A 215 -22.30 -27.43 -23.41
C LYS A 215 -22.74 -28.44 -22.34
N SER A 216 -21.81 -29.24 -21.83
CA SER A 216 -21.99 -30.15 -20.70
C SER A 216 -21.05 -29.77 -19.56
N SER A 217 -21.36 -30.23 -18.35
CA SER A 217 -20.43 -30.11 -17.22
C SER A 217 -19.20 -30.97 -17.48
N VAL A 218 -18.02 -30.36 -17.29
CA VAL A 218 -16.70 -31.01 -17.46
C VAL A 218 -16.27 -31.67 -16.16
N GLY A 219 -16.54 -31.00 -15.04
CA GLY A 219 -16.17 -31.50 -13.72
C GLY A 219 -17.00 -30.84 -12.63
N ARG A 220 -17.29 -31.63 -11.59
CA ARG A 220 -17.91 -31.19 -10.35
C ARG A 220 -16.95 -31.47 -9.22
N ILE A 221 -16.68 -30.46 -8.39
CA ILE A 221 -15.83 -30.57 -7.21
C ILE A 221 -16.64 -30.11 -6.01
N ASN A 222 -16.65 -30.90 -4.94
CA ASN A 222 -17.21 -30.47 -3.67
C ASN A 222 -16.16 -29.60 -2.97
N ALA A 223 -16.26 -28.29 -3.19
CA ALA A 223 -15.21 -27.35 -2.79
C ALA A 223 -15.13 -27.17 -1.26
N VAL A 224 -16.27 -27.30 -0.56
CA VAL A 224 -16.35 -27.02 0.88
C VAL A 224 -16.06 -28.27 1.73
N ALA A 225 -16.31 -29.48 1.22
CA ALA A 225 -16.12 -30.72 1.98
C ALA A 225 -14.69 -30.90 2.57
N PRO A 226 -13.60 -30.55 1.87
CA PRO A 226 -12.24 -30.58 2.44
C PRO A 226 -12.02 -29.61 3.60
N ALA A 227 -12.84 -28.56 3.74
CA ALA A 227 -12.76 -27.57 4.81
C ALA A 227 -13.48 -28.00 6.10
N GLY A 228 -14.12 -29.17 6.09
CA GLY A 228 -14.83 -29.74 7.25
C GLY A 228 -16.29 -29.32 7.38
N ASP A 229 -16.80 -28.44 6.51
CA ASP A 229 -18.18 -27.99 6.53
C ASP A 229 -18.95 -28.59 5.35
N ILE A 230 -19.89 -29.49 5.62
CA ILE A 230 -20.56 -30.28 4.57
C ILE A 230 -21.82 -29.55 4.04
N ASP A 231 -22.31 -28.55 4.76
CA ASP A 231 -23.58 -27.85 4.49
C ASP A 231 -23.40 -26.33 4.25
N GLN A 232 -22.28 -25.91 3.64
CA GLN A 232 -22.05 -24.49 3.34
C GLN A 232 -22.10 -24.24 1.84
N GLU A 233 -22.58 -23.06 1.48
CA GLU A 233 -22.77 -22.63 0.10
C GLU A 233 -21.48 -22.01 -0.45
N VAL A 234 -21.32 -22.04 -1.78
CA VAL A 234 -20.29 -21.25 -2.45
C VAL A 234 -20.85 -19.85 -2.73
N THR A 235 -20.20 -18.82 -2.21
CA THR A 235 -20.67 -17.42 -2.28
C THR A 235 -19.81 -16.53 -3.15
N ALA A 236 -18.57 -16.91 -3.44
CA ALA A 236 -17.68 -16.17 -4.33
C ALA A 236 -16.80 -17.15 -5.12
N LEU A 237 -16.49 -16.81 -6.37
CA LEU A 237 -15.65 -17.63 -7.23
C LEU A 237 -14.90 -16.75 -8.22
N GLU A 238 -13.59 -16.94 -8.32
CA GLU A 238 -12.78 -16.22 -9.29
C GLU A 238 -11.59 -17.04 -9.79
N PHE A 239 -11.35 -16.97 -11.09
CA PHE A 239 -10.16 -17.55 -11.72
C PHE A 239 -9.01 -16.56 -11.74
N ASP A 240 -7.79 -17.06 -11.63
CA ASP A 240 -6.62 -16.21 -11.86
C ASP A 240 -6.57 -15.74 -13.34
N GLU A 241 -6.34 -14.45 -13.54
CA GLU A 241 -6.35 -13.82 -14.85
C GLU A 241 -5.10 -14.10 -15.67
N LYS A 242 -3.94 -14.37 -15.03
CA LYS A 242 -2.66 -14.53 -15.74
C LYS A 242 -2.19 -15.97 -15.88
N THR A 243 -2.24 -16.77 -14.82
CA THR A 243 -1.83 -18.18 -14.92
C THR A 243 -2.99 -19.07 -15.35
N GLY A 244 -4.22 -18.73 -14.98
CA GLY A 244 -5.44 -19.44 -15.38
C GLY A 244 -5.64 -20.82 -14.76
N PHE A 245 -4.66 -21.33 -14.00
CA PHE A 245 -4.71 -22.65 -13.38
C PHE A 245 -5.22 -22.61 -11.94
N LEU A 246 -5.12 -21.47 -11.27
CA LEU A 246 -5.65 -21.28 -9.93
C LEU A 246 -7.09 -20.79 -9.99
N MET A 247 -7.91 -21.36 -9.12
CA MET A 247 -9.30 -20.96 -8.89
C MET A 247 -9.48 -20.74 -7.39
N ALA A 248 -9.97 -19.56 -7.01
CA ALA A 248 -10.33 -19.27 -5.64
C ALA A 248 -11.85 -19.43 -5.46
N VAL A 249 -12.23 -20.10 -4.38
CA VAL A 249 -13.62 -20.39 -4.01
C VAL A 249 -13.86 -19.88 -2.59
N GLY A 250 -14.88 -19.06 -2.42
CA GLY A 250 -15.32 -18.56 -1.12
C GLY A 250 -16.56 -19.29 -0.63
N SER A 251 -16.56 -19.68 0.65
CA SER A 251 -17.72 -20.27 1.30
C SER A 251 -18.52 -19.25 2.12
N SER A 252 -19.77 -19.60 2.41
CA SER A 252 -20.63 -18.84 3.33
C SER A 252 -20.12 -18.83 4.78
N ALA A 253 -19.24 -19.77 5.16
CA ALA A 253 -18.64 -19.82 6.50
C ALA A 253 -17.44 -18.87 6.67
N GLY A 254 -17.02 -18.15 5.62
CA GLY A 254 -15.86 -17.26 5.67
C GLY A 254 -14.53 -17.96 5.38
N LYS A 255 -14.56 -19.16 4.79
CA LYS A 255 -13.37 -19.91 4.37
C LYS A 255 -13.11 -19.73 2.88
N VAL A 256 -11.91 -19.30 2.54
CA VAL A 256 -11.40 -19.19 1.17
C VAL A 256 -10.58 -20.44 0.87
N LEU A 257 -10.90 -21.10 -0.23
CA LEU A 257 -10.23 -22.28 -0.73
C LEU A 257 -9.57 -21.97 -2.07
N VAL A 258 -8.27 -22.23 -2.19
CA VAL A 258 -7.55 -22.10 -3.46
C VAL A 258 -7.36 -23.49 -4.05
N TYR A 259 -7.86 -23.69 -5.26
CA TYR A 259 -7.79 -24.92 -6.03
C TYR A 259 -6.88 -24.74 -7.26
N ASP A 260 -6.12 -25.77 -7.62
CA ASP A 260 -5.62 -25.94 -8.98
C ASP A 260 -6.71 -26.64 -9.78
N LEU A 261 -7.01 -26.21 -11.01
CA LEU A 261 -7.96 -26.88 -11.91
C LEU A 261 -7.64 -28.37 -12.14
N ARG A 262 -6.39 -28.78 -11.92
CA ARG A 262 -5.93 -30.16 -12.09
C ARG A 262 -6.15 -31.03 -10.85
N SER A 263 -6.30 -30.43 -9.66
CA SER A 263 -6.42 -31.16 -8.40
C SER A 263 -7.84 -31.12 -7.83
N SER A 264 -8.30 -32.25 -7.31
CA SER A 264 -9.57 -32.34 -6.59
C SER A 264 -9.49 -31.83 -5.14
N HIS A 265 -8.27 -31.65 -4.63
CA HIS A 265 -8.02 -31.14 -3.29
C HIS A 265 -7.53 -29.69 -3.35
N PRO A 266 -7.90 -28.86 -2.36
CA PRO A 266 -7.42 -27.49 -2.28
C PRO A 266 -5.92 -27.46 -1.96
N ILE A 267 -5.23 -26.50 -2.55
CA ILE A 267 -3.83 -26.19 -2.23
C ILE A 267 -3.78 -25.52 -0.86
N GLN A 268 -4.66 -24.54 -0.66
CA GLN A 268 -4.72 -23.71 0.54
C GLN A 268 -6.15 -23.52 1.01
N VAL A 269 -6.32 -23.50 2.33
CA VAL A 269 -7.57 -23.17 3.01
C VAL A 269 -7.27 -22.06 4.01
N LYS A 270 -7.93 -20.92 3.84
CA LYS A 270 -7.77 -19.76 4.72
C LYS A 270 -9.10 -19.34 5.31
N ASP A 271 -9.13 -19.18 6.62
CA ASP A 271 -10.33 -18.78 7.36
C ASP A 271 -10.26 -17.31 7.76
N HIS A 272 -11.36 -16.57 7.54
CA HIS A 272 -11.54 -15.20 7.99
C HIS A 272 -11.86 -15.09 9.49
N MET A 273 -12.25 -16.20 10.15
CA MET A 273 -12.56 -16.32 11.59
C MET A 273 -13.83 -15.60 12.07
N TYR A 274 -14.43 -14.72 11.26
CA TYR A 274 -15.66 -14.02 11.62
C TYR A 274 -16.93 -14.87 11.40
N GLY A 275 -16.84 -15.94 10.61
CA GLY A 275 -17.98 -16.80 10.29
C GLY A 275 -19.03 -16.14 9.38
N SER A 276 -18.66 -15.04 8.72
CA SER A 276 -19.49 -14.35 7.73
C SER A 276 -19.12 -14.76 6.30
N PRO A 277 -20.06 -14.69 5.34
CA PRO A 277 -19.86 -15.18 3.99
C PRO A 277 -18.84 -14.33 3.22
N ILE A 278 -18.01 -14.99 2.42
CA ILE A 278 -17.11 -14.29 1.50
C ILE A 278 -17.94 -13.69 0.38
N LEU A 279 -17.88 -12.37 0.22
CA LEU A 279 -18.67 -11.63 -0.76
C LEU A 279 -18.03 -11.64 -2.13
N ASP A 280 -16.73 -11.36 -2.16
CA ASP A 280 -15.99 -11.22 -3.40
C ASP A 280 -14.51 -11.59 -3.20
N ILE A 281 -13.94 -12.15 -4.26
CA ILE A 281 -12.54 -12.53 -4.36
C ILE A 281 -11.99 -11.85 -5.60
N LYS A 282 -10.84 -11.18 -5.46
CA LYS A 282 -10.12 -10.49 -6.54
C LYS A 282 -8.65 -10.89 -6.57
N TRP A 283 -8.19 -11.44 -7.69
CA TRP A 283 -6.77 -11.66 -7.96
C TRP A 283 -6.08 -10.33 -8.28
N HIS A 284 -5.04 -10.00 -7.54
CA HIS A 284 -4.26 -8.78 -7.73
C HIS A 284 -2.82 -9.11 -8.07
N GLN A 285 -2.35 -8.62 -9.21
CA GLN A 285 -0.94 -8.73 -9.54
C GLN A 285 -0.40 -7.42 -10.10
N THR A 286 0.69 -6.96 -9.49
CA THR A 286 1.44 -5.78 -9.87
C THR A 286 2.82 -6.15 -10.37
N LEU A 287 3.48 -5.22 -11.06
CA LEU A 287 4.85 -5.41 -11.55
C LEU A 287 5.87 -5.56 -10.41
N ASN A 288 5.57 -5.01 -9.24
CA ASN A 288 6.45 -5.02 -8.08
C ASN A 288 6.35 -6.32 -7.27
N SER A 289 5.27 -7.09 -7.42
CA SER A 289 5.07 -8.36 -6.72
C SER A 289 5.40 -9.51 -7.66
N GLU A 290 6.37 -10.35 -7.28
CA GLU A 290 6.73 -11.55 -8.06
C GLU A 290 5.56 -12.55 -8.11
N ALA A 291 4.84 -12.69 -6.99
CA ALA A 291 3.67 -13.55 -6.87
C ALA A 291 2.35 -12.75 -6.97
N PRO A 292 1.28 -13.35 -7.52
CA PRO A 292 -0.07 -12.78 -7.44
C PRO A 292 -0.54 -12.77 -5.99
N LYS A 293 -1.19 -11.69 -5.55
CA LYS A 293 -1.82 -11.59 -4.25
C LYS A 293 -3.32 -11.81 -4.39
N LEU A 294 -3.93 -12.42 -3.39
CA LEU A 294 -5.37 -12.64 -3.35
C LEU A 294 -6.00 -11.63 -2.38
N MET A 295 -7.02 -10.92 -2.86
CA MET A 295 -7.86 -10.06 -2.04
C MET A 295 -9.18 -10.77 -1.78
N THR A 296 -9.47 -11.04 -0.52
CA THR A 296 -10.66 -11.77 -0.10
C THR A 296 -11.48 -10.86 0.79
N THR A 297 -12.76 -10.75 0.49
CA THR A 297 -13.67 -9.84 1.20
C THR A 297 -14.76 -10.58 1.91
N ASP A 298 -15.02 -10.13 3.12
CA ASP A 298 -16.09 -10.58 3.98
C ASP A 298 -16.90 -9.34 4.39
N ASN A 299 -18.03 -9.53 5.06
CA ASN A 299 -18.93 -8.44 5.46
C ASN A 299 -18.23 -7.38 6.34
N HIS A 300 -17.18 -7.79 7.08
CA HIS A 300 -16.48 -6.94 8.04
C HIS A 300 -15.05 -6.59 7.69
N ILE A 301 -14.35 -7.43 6.92
CA ILE A 301 -12.91 -7.28 6.69
C ILE A 301 -12.55 -7.63 5.25
N VAL A 302 -11.57 -6.90 4.71
CA VAL A 302 -10.87 -7.28 3.48
C VAL A 302 -9.48 -7.75 3.87
N ARG A 303 -9.09 -8.96 3.46
CA ARG A 303 -7.75 -9.49 3.69
C ARG A 303 -7.01 -9.60 2.37
N ILE A 304 -5.74 -9.20 2.40
CA ILE A 304 -4.81 -9.33 1.28
C ILE A 304 -3.71 -10.27 1.71
N TRP A 305 -3.50 -11.32 0.93
CA TRP A 305 -2.59 -12.39 1.29
C TRP A 305 -2.06 -13.13 0.08
N ASP A 306 -0.96 -13.82 0.26
CA ASP A 306 -0.30 -14.53 -0.83
C ASP A 306 -0.84 -15.97 -0.92
N PRO A 307 -1.32 -16.42 -2.10
CA PRO A 307 -2.00 -17.70 -2.28
C PRO A 307 -1.08 -18.90 -2.04
N ASP A 308 0.22 -18.77 -2.35
CA ASP A 308 1.19 -19.86 -2.26
C ASP A 308 1.68 -20.09 -0.82
N THR A 309 1.92 -19.00 -0.08
CA THR A 309 2.46 -19.04 1.29
C THR A 309 1.34 -19.05 2.34
N GLY A 310 0.19 -18.45 2.04
CA GLY A 310 -0.91 -18.26 2.98
C GLY A 310 -0.72 -17.09 3.94
N GLU A 311 0.43 -16.42 3.91
CA GLU A 311 0.78 -15.33 4.81
C GLU A 311 -0.07 -14.07 4.51
N GLY A 312 -0.62 -13.47 5.55
CA GLY A 312 -1.43 -12.26 5.44
C GLY A 312 -0.56 -11.00 5.35
N MET A 313 -0.63 -10.29 4.23
CA MET A 313 0.05 -9.00 4.06
C MET A 313 -0.65 -7.92 4.88
N THR A 314 -1.93 -7.67 4.59
CA THR A 314 -2.71 -6.60 5.25
C THR A 314 -4.16 -6.99 5.42
N SER A 315 -4.81 -6.40 6.42
CA SER A 315 -6.25 -6.43 6.59
C SER A 315 -6.83 -5.01 6.62
N ILE A 316 -7.89 -4.76 5.86
CA ILE A 316 -8.63 -3.51 5.85
C ILE A 316 -9.93 -3.73 6.63
N GLU A 317 -10.09 -3.02 7.73
CA GLU A 317 -11.34 -2.98 8.49
C GLU A 317 -11.99 -1.60 8.30
N PRO A 318 -13.05 -1.50 7.50
CA PRO A 318 -13.81 -0.26 7.41
C PRO A 318 -14.52 0.00 8.74
N THR A 319 -14.36 1.22 9.26
CA THR A 319 -15.02 1.63 10.50
C THR A 319 -16.52 1.94 10.29
N ALA A 320 -17.01 1.98 9.05
CA ALA A 320 -18.31 2.53 8.69
C ALA A 320 -19.20 1.50 7.98
N GLY A 321 -19.96 0.72 8.75
CA GLY A 321 -20.96 -0.20 8.21
C GLY A 321 -20.37 -1.49 7.61
N THR A 322 -21.26 -2.32 7.11
CA THR A 322 -20.99 -3.60 6.44
C THR A 322 -20.51 -3.37 5.00
N ILE A 323 -19.60 -4.23 4.54
CA ILE A 323 -19.12 -4.27 3.16
C ILE A 323 -20.14 -5.03 2.32
N ASN A 324 -20.44 -4.52 1.13
CA ASN A 324 -21.26 -5.20 0.12
C ASN A 324 -20.42 -5.69 -1.07
N ASP A 325 -19.40 -4.93 -1.46
CA ASP A 325 -18.58 -5.21 -2.63
C ASP A 325 -17.22 -4.51 -2.56
N ILE A 326 -16.25 -5.00 -3.33
CA ILE A 326 -14.94 -4.38 -3.48
C ILE A 326 -14.64 -4.10 -4.95
N CYS A 327 -14.04 -2.96 -5.23
CA CYS A 327 -13.48 -2.66 -6.54
C CYS A 327 -11.99 -2.38 -6.39
N ALA A 328 -11.16 -3.31 -6.88
CA ALA A 328 -9.73 -3.12 -6.97
C ALA A 328 -9.36 -2.72 -8.39
N PHE A 329 -8.50 -1.70 -8.51
CA PHE A 329 -8.01 -1.27 -9.81
C PHE A 329 -6.84 -2.18 -10.26
N PRO A 330 -6.87 -2.70 -11.49
CA PRO A 330 -5.83 -3.60 -11.97
C PRO A 330 -4.47 -2.89 -11.98
N ARG A 331 -3.42 -3.60 -11.53
CA ARG A 331 -2.03 -3.11 -11.47
C ARG A 331 -1.80 -1.89 -10.55
N SER A 332 -2.72 -1.55 -9.66
CA SER A 332 -2.56 -0.41 -8.74
C SER A 332 -2.94 -0.76 -7.30
N GLY A 333 -2.35 -0.06 -6.32
CA GLY A 333 -2.65 -0.26 -4.90
C GLY A 333 -3.95 0.39 -4.41
N LEU A 334 -4.78 0.92 -5.32
CA LEU A 334 -6.02 1.63 -4.98
C LEU A 334 -7.22 0.67 -4.99
N MET A 335 -7.99 0.71 -3.90
CA MET A 335 -9.22 -0.06 -3.72
C MET A 335 -10.36 0.85 -3.26
N LEU A 336 -11.56 0.55 -3.73
CA LEU A 336 -12.81 1.18 -3.31
C LEU A 336 -13.69 0.11 -2.67
N LEU A 337 -14.31 0.43 -1.53
CA LEU A 337 -15.26 -0.48 -0.89
C LEU A 337 -16.68 0.08 -1.01
N ALA A 338 -17.59 -0.75 -1.50
CA ALA A 338 -19.02 -0.48 -1.40
C ALA A 338 -19.46 -0.84 0.02
N LEU A 339 -19.98 0.14 0.75
CA LEU A 339 -20.45 -0.04 2.13
C LEU A 339 -21.93 0.30 2.24
N ASP A 340 -22.53 -0.11 3.35
CA ASP A 340 -23.85 0.37 3.82
C ASP A 340 -23.79 1.82 4.36
N CYS A 341 -22.95 2.65 3.76
CA CYS A 341 -22.79 4.05 4.08
C CYS A 341 -22.99 4.91 2.82
N SER A 342 -23.33 6.18 3.04
CA SER A 342 -23.49 7.16 1.98
C SER A 342 -22.19 7.37 1.18
N GLN A 343 -21.03 7.33 1.82
CA GLN A 343 -19.74 7.55 1.15
C GLN A 343 -19.09 6.22 0.78
N ILE A 344 -18.42 6.18 -0.38
CA ILE A 344 -17.56 5.07 -0.79
C ILE A 344 -16.13 5.38 -0.30
N PRO A 345 -15.61 4.69 0.72
CA PRO A 345 -14.21 4.84 1.10
C PRO A 345 -13.26 4.31 0.03
N SER A 346 -12.14 5.02 -0.10
CA SER A 346 -10.97 4.60 -0.86
C SER A 346 -9.81 4.30 0.08
N TYR A 347 -9.18 3.16 -0.17
CA TYR A 347 -7.97 2.70 0.50
C TYR A 347 -6.84 2.61 -0.51
N PHE A 348 -5.66 3.10 -0.13
CA PHE A 348 -4.47 3.00 -0.94
C PHE A 348 -3.36 2.31 -0.16
N ILE A 349 -2.73 1.32 -0.79
CA ILE A 349 -1.61 0.57 -0.24
C ILE A 349 -0.42 0.70 -1.22
N PRO A 350 0.59 1.54 -0.92
CA PRO A 350 1.72 1.76 -1.81
C PRO A 350 2.55 0.49 -2.10
N GLU A 351 2.66 -0.40 -1.11
CA GLU A 351 3.40 -1.66 -1.24
C GLU A 351 2.69 -2.68 -2.14
N LEU A 352 1.37 -2.57 -2.30
CA LEU A 352 0.61 -3.43 -3.20
C LEU A 352 0.89 -3.03 -4.65
N GLY A 353 0.97 -1.72 -4.92
CA GLY A 353 1.32 -1.17 -6.22
C GLY A 353 1.22 0.35 -6.28
N PRO A 354 1.69 0.97 -7.38
CA PRO A 354 1.60 2.41 -7.59
C PRO A 354 0.14 2.88 -7.68
N ALA A 355 -0.08 4.19 -7.52
CA ALA A 355 -1.38 4.80 -7.80
C ALA A 355 -1.71 4.70 -9.30
N PRO A 356 -3.00 4.61 -9.68
CA PRO A 356 -3.39 4.60 -11.09
C PRO A 356 -3.01 5.92 -11.78
N SER A 357 -2.90 5.92 -13.10
CA SER A 357 -2.40 7.06 -13.89
C SER A 357 -3.18 8.36 -13.68
N TRP A 358 -4.49 8.28 -13.48
CA TRP A 358 -5.36 9.42 -13.19
C TRP A 358 -5.19 9.98 -11.77
N CYS A 359 -4.50 9.24 -10.89
CA CYS A 359 -4.33 9.55 -9.47
C CYS A 359 -2.85 9.66 -9.05
N SER A 360 -1.98 10.16 -9.92
CA SER A 360 -0.55 10.33 -9.60
C SER A 360 -0.30 11.23 -8.40
N TYR A 361 -1.16 12.24 -8.18
CA TYR A 361 -1.07 13.16 -7.05
C TYR A 361 -1.18 12.46 -5.69
N LEU A 362 -1.92 11.35 -5.60
CA LEU A 362 -2.06 10.62 -4.34
C LEU A 362 -0.72 10.04 -3.90
N GLN A 363 0.11 9.58 -4.84
CA GLN A 363 1.44 9.06 -4.53
C GLN A 363 2.34 10.13 -3.92
N ASN A 364 2.34 11.34 -4.49
CA ASN A 364 3.08 12.47 -3.93
C ASN A 364 2.58 12.82 -2.52
N LEU A 365 1.26 12.83 -2.30
CA LEU A 365 0.70 13.07 -0.96
C LEU A 365 1.12 12.01 0.05
N THR A 366 1.18 10.74 -0.35
CA THR A 366 1.63 9.68 0.53
C THR A 366 3.12 9.77 0.82
N GLU A 367 3.93 10.11 -0.18
CA GLU A 367 5.38 10.31 -0.03
C GLU A 367 5.66 11.51 0.87
N GLU A 368 4.96 12.64 0.71
CA GLU A 368 5.03 13.78 1.63
C GLU A 368 4.60 13.41 3.05
N LEU A 369 3.61 12.53 3.22
CA LEU A 369 3.20 12.05 4.54
C LEU A 369 4.26 11.11 5.16
N GLU A 370 4.98 10.35 4.33
CA GLU A 370 6.08 9.50 4.77
C GLU A 370 7.31 10.31 5.14
N GLU A 371 7.67 11.33 4.35
CA GLU A 371 8.74 12.27 4.65
C GLU A 371 8.42 13.11 5.90
N GLY A 372 7.16 13.54 6.05
CA GLY A 372 6.67 14.22 7.25
C GLY A 372 6.53 13.29 8.46
N GLY A 373 6.63 11.98 8.25
CA GLY A 373 6.37 10.92 9.21
C GLY A 373 7.60 10.47 9.98
N GLN A 374 8.25 11.38 10.72
CA GLN A 374 9.00 11.10 11.97
C GLN A 374 9.59 12.38 12.58
N THR A 375 8.82 13.45 12.78
CA THR A 375 9.18 14.37 13.87
C THR A 375 8.71 13.71 15.16
N THR A 376 9.58 12.92 15.78
CA THR A 376 9.40 12.50 17.16
C THR A 376 8.97 13.73 17.95
N ILE A 377 7.87 13.63 18.70
CA ILE A 377 7.24 14.72 19.48
C ILE A 377 8.24 15.37 20.50
N TYR A 378 9.45 14.85 20.56
CA TYR A 378 10.57 15.29 21.38
C TYR A 378 11.66 16.07 20.62
N ASP A 379 11.56 16.30 19.30
CA ASP A 379 12.58 17.05 18.55
C ASP A 379 12.67 18.52 19.02
N ASP A 380 11.53 19.07 19.43
CA ASP A 380 11.44 20.40 20.01
C ASP A 380 11.82 20.43 21.50
N PHE A 381 12.12 19.30 22.13
CA PHE A 381 12.42 19.21 23.57
C PHE A 381 13.85 18.74 23.82
N LYS A 382 14.62 19.53 24.56
CA LYS A 382 15.95 19.12 25.02
C LYS A 382 15.86 18.48 26.40
N PHE A 383 16.45 17.30 26.56
CA PHE A 383 16.64 16.69 27.87
C PHE A 383 17.77 17.39 28.64
N LEU A 384 17.50 17.76 29.89
CA LEU A 384 18.45 18.38 30.80
C LEU A 384 18.53 17.57 32.10
N THR A 385 19.74 17.40 32.60
CA THR A 385 19.98 16.87 33.95
C THR A 385 19.75 17.95 35.00
N LYS A 386 19.65 17.58 36.28
CA LYS A 386 19.53 18.54 37.39
C LYS A 386 20.71 19.51 37.44
N GLU A 387 21.93 19.02 37.18
CA GLU A 387 23.15 19.82 37.13
C GLU A 387 23.09 20.87 36.00
N ASP A 388 22.55 20.52 34.84
CA ASP A 388 22.43 21.45 33.71
C ASP A 388 21.35 22.52 33.94
N LEU A 389 20.27 22.19 34.66
CA LEU A 389 19.28 23.19 35.09
C LEU A 389 19.84 24.18 36.12
N GLU A 390 20.74 23.72 37.00
CA GLU A 390 21.45 24.58 37.95
C GLU A 390 22.42 25.53 37.23
N ARG A 391 23.17 25.04 36.24
CA ARG A 391 24.05 25.87 35.39
C ARG A 391 23.27 26.96 34.65
N LEU A 392 22.08 26.64 34.16
CA LEU A 392 21.21 27.56 33.44
C LEU A 392 20.37 28.47 34.37
N LYS A 393 20.48 28.33 35.69
CA LYS A 393 19.68 29.05 36.71
C LYS A 393 18.15 28.88 36.53
N LEU A 394 17.71 27.70 36.10
CA LEU A 394 16.29 27.39 35.84
C LEU A 394 15.62 26.55 36.95
N THR A 395 16.24 26.47 38.14
CA THR A 395 15.72 25.68 39.28
C THR A 395 14.34 26.14 39.77
N GLY A 396 14.01 27.43 39.63
CA GLY A 396 12.70 27.99 39.99
C GLY A 396 11.54 27.56 39.07
N LEU A 397 11.82 26.90 37.95
CA LEU A 397 10.79 26.39 37.04
C LEU A 397 10.39 24.94 37.34
N ILE A 398 11.05 24.28 38.30
CA ILE A 398 10.73 22.92 38.73
C ILE A 398 9.33 22.92 39.35
N GLY A 399 8.41 22.17 38.75
CA GLY A 399 7.00 22.10 39.17
C GLY A 399 6.04 22.93 38.30
N THR A 400 6.54 23.71 37.34
CA THR A 400 5.70 24.41 36.34
C THR A 400 5.51 23.54 35.09
N ASN A 401 4.43 23.78 34.33
CA ASN A 401 4.14 23.04 33.08
C ASN A 401 5.20 23.22 31.97
N LEU A 402 6.20 24.09 32.16
CA LEU A 402 7.28 24.35 31.20
C LEU A 402 8.42 23.34 31.26
N LEU A 403 8.56 22.62 32.38
CA LEU A 403 9.54 21.54 32.54
C LEU A 403 8.81 20.23 32.79
N ARG A 404 8.94 19.29 31.85
CA ARG A 404 8.36 17.96 32.01
C ARG A 404 9.37 17.02 32.64
N ALA A 405 9.11 16.60 33.88
CA ALA A 405 9.97 15.62 34.55
C ALA A 405 9.93 14.27 33.82
N TYR A 406 11.10 13.68 33.57
CA TYR A 406 11.21 12.35 32.98
C TYR A 406 12.44 11.63 33.52
N MET A 407 12.20 10.46 34.12
CA MET A 407 13.21 9.59 34.78
C MET A 407 14.11 10.34 35.79
N HIS A 408 15.22 10.91 35.33
CA HIS A 408 16.26 11.54 36.15
C HIS A 408 16.56 12.99 35.76
N GLY A 409 15.76 13.55 34.84
CA GLY A 409 15.95 14.90 34.32
C GLY A 409 14.63 15.55 33.91
N PHE A 410 14.75 16.61 33.12
CA PHE A 410 13.62 17.41 32.68
C PHE A 410 13.73 17.67 31.18
N PHE A 411 12.59 17.57 30.49
CA PHE A 411 12.45 18.08 29.14
C PHE A 411 12.03 19.55 29.19
N ILE A 412 12.75 20.37 28.44
CA ILE A 412 12.43 21.78 28.23
C ILE A 412 12.26 22.04 26.72
N ASP A 413 11.37 22.97 26.35
CA ASP A 413 11.29 23.43 24.97
C ASP A 413 12.64 24.01 24.51
N TYR A 414 13.10 23.61 23.33
CA TYR A 414 14.37 23.98 22.74
C TYR A 414 14.51 25.51 22.57
N ARG A 415 13.39 26.19 22.27
CA ARG A 415 13.35 27.67 22.19
C ARG A 415 13.66 28.33 23.53
N LEU A 416 13.14 27.76 24.62
CA LEU A 416 13.33 28.28 25.97
C LEU A 416 14.74 27.95 26.48
N TYR A 417 15.23 26.76 26.17
CA TYR A 417 16.63 26.37 26.37
C TYR A 417 17.61 27.32 25.68
N LYS A 418 17.38 27.65 24.40
CA LYS A 418 18.27 28.55 23.63
C LYS A 418 18.32 29.96 24.22
N LYS A 419 17.19 30.47 24.71
CA LYS A 419 17.13 31.76 25.43
C LYS A 419 17.86 31.69 26.77
N ALA A 420 17.67 30.62 27.53
CA ALA A 420 18.36 30.42 28.80
C ALA A 420 19.88 30.28 28.61
N LYS A 421 20.33 29.53 27.60
CA LYS A 421 21.75 29.39 27.26
C LYS A 421 22.37 30.74 26.88
N ALA A 422 21.69 31.52 26.04
CA ALA A 422 22.17 32.85 25.64
C ALA A 422 22.27 33.85 26.81
N LEU A 423 21.43 33.70 27.84
CA LEU A 423 21.50 34.51 29.07
C LEU A 423 22.57 34.00 30.05
N ALA A 424 22.77 32.69 30.13
CA ALA A 424 23.72 32.06 31.04
C ALA A 424 25.18 32.22 30.56
N GLU A 425 25.41 32.18 29.24
CA GLU A 425 26.76 32.23 28.64
C GLU A 425 26.88 33.37 27.61
N PRO A 426 27.11 34.63 28.03
CA PRO A 426 27.31 35.77 27.11
C PRO A 426 28.61 35.70 26.29
N PHE A 427 29.57 34.86 26.69
CA PHE A 427 30.93 34.79 26.12
C PHE A 427 31.13 33.69 25.06
N ASP A 428 30.14 32.81 24.86
CA ASP A 428 30.22 31.65 23.96
C ASP A 428 30.53 32.05 22.50
N TYR A 429 30.08 33.24 22.08
CA TYR A 429 30.38 33.78 20.73
C TYR A 429 31.83 34.24 20.56
N ALA A 430 32.48 34.70 21.64
CA ALA A 430 33.88 35.11 21.63
C ALA A 430 34.80 33.88 21.64
N GLU A 431 34.49 32.88 22.46
CA GLU A 431 35.22 31.62 22.52
C GLU A 431 35.08 30.81 21.22
N TYR A 432 33.89 30.77 20.62
CA TYR A 432 33.67 30.17 19.30
C TYR A 432 34.50 30.87 18.21
N ARG A 433 34.62 32.20 18.27
CA ARG A 433 35.49 32.97 17.36
C ARG A 433 36.96 32.66 17.57
N GLU A 434 37.41 32.48 18.80
CA GLU A 434 38.81 32.11 19.10
C GLU A 434 39.15 30.68 18.69
N GLN A 435 38.23 29.73 18.88
CA GLN A 435 38.39 28.35 18.41
C GLN A 435 38.47 28.29 16.89
N ARG A 436 37.59 29.01 16.18
CA ARG A 436 37.64 29.10 14.71
C ARG A 436 38.91 29.77 14.20
N LYS A 437 39.42 30.78 14.91
CA LYS A 437 40.72 31.39 14.62
C LYS A 437 41.86 30.41 14.85
N ARG A 438 41.84 29.62 15.93
CA ARG A 438 42.83 28.57 16.20
C ARG A 438 42.81 27.47 15.14
N GLU A 439 41.64 26.98 14.74
CA GLU A 439 41.52 25.99 13.66
C GLU A 439 42.00 26.51 12.29
N MET A 440 41.74 27.80 11.99
CA MET A 440 42.30 28.44 10.79
C MET A 440 43.82 28.55 10.88
N LEU A 441 44.36 28.99 12.02
CA LEU A 441 45.79 29.07 12.26
C LEU A 441 46.46 27.69 12.17
N GLU A 442 45.83 26.64 12.70
CA GLU A 442 46.34 25.27 12.59
C GLU A 442 46.31 24.74 11.16
N LYS A 443 45.30 25.09 10.36
CA LYS A 443 45.25 24.75 8.92
C LYS A 443 46.29 25.52 8.12
N GLU A 444 46.56 26.78 8.46
CA GLU A 444 47.62 27.60 7.87
C GLU A 444 49.01 27.08 8.28
N LEU A 445 49.22 26.74 9.56
CA LEU A 445 50.44 26.11 10.08
C LEU A 445 50.67 24.69 9.52
N ALA A 446 49.60 23.94 9.24
CA ALA A 446 49.69 22.65 8.56
C ALA A 446 50.06 22.78 7.08
N GLY A 447 49.73 23.90 6.43
CA GLY A 447 50.15 24.25 5.07
C GLY A 447 51.59 24.78 4.99
N GLU A 448 52.08 25.44 6.03
CA GLU A 448 53.41 26.06 6.11
C GLU A 448 54.48 25.18 6.80
N ARG A 449 54.20 23.90 7.06
CA ARG A 449 55.27 22.93 7.35
C ARG A 449 56.07 22.69 6.07
N ILE A 450 57.18 23.42 5.95
CA ILE A 450 58.24 23.23 4.95
C ILE A 450 58.77 21.79 5.09
N THR A 451 58.15 20.87 4.37
CA THR A 451 58.71 19.55 4.11
C THR A 451 59.85 19.74 3.11
N ILE A 452 61.08 19.82 3.62
CA ILE A 452 62.28 19.75 2.80
C ILE A 452 62.28 18.39 2.10
N LYS A 453 61.76 18.33 0.87
CA LYS A 453 61.78 17.10 0.05
C LYS A 453 63.24 16.79 -0.31
N ARG A 454 63.92 15.97 0.51
CA ARG A 454 65.25 15.43 0.18
C ARG A 454 65.10 14.52 -1.05
N LYS A 455 65.90 14.77 -2.09
CA LYS A 455 65.86 13.97 -3.33
C LYS A 455 66.28 12.53 -3.04
N LEU A 456 65.38 11.58 -3.28
CA LEU A 456 65.67 10.15 -3.23
C LEU A 456 66.57 9.74 -4.42
N PRO A 457 67.56 8.85 -4.23
CA PRO A 457 68.36 8.30 -5.32
C PRO A 457 67.54 7.40 -6.26
N LYS A 458 67.98 7.26 -7.53
CA LYS A 458 67.25 6.48 -8.55
C LYS A 458 67.46 4.97 -8.39
N VAL A 459 68.62 4.55 -7.89
CA VAL A 459 68.94 3.14 -7.61
C VAL A 459 68.47 2.78 -6.20
N ASN A 460 67.81 1.63 -6.04
CA ASN A 460 67.25 1.11 -4.78
C ASN A 460 66.32 2.07 -4.01
N ARG A 461 65.40 2.71 -4.75
CA ARG A 461 64.44 3.71 -4.24
C ARG A 461 63.54 3.21 -3.10
N THR A 462 63.18 1.92 -3.12
CA THR A 462 62.31 1.30 -2.10
C THR A 462 63.02 1.12 -0.77
N LEU A 463 64.27 0.67 -0.79
CA LEU A 463 65.11 0.49 0.39
C LEU A 463 65.47 1.84 1.03
N ALA A 464 65.88 2.82 0.22
CA ALA A 464 66.18 4.17 0.70
C ALA A 464 64.95 4.85 1.35
N LYS A 465 63.76 4.64 0.78
CA LYS A 465 62.51 5.14 1.36
C LYS A 465 62.19 4.48 2.71
N SER A 466 62.35 3.16 2.81
CA SER A 466 62.12 2.44 4.07
C SER A 466 63.10 2.82 5.19
N ILE A 467 64.33 3.23 4.85
CA ILE A 467 65.32 3.69 5.84
C ILE A 467 64.96 5.08 6.37
N LEU A 468 64.45 5.97 5.51
CA LEU A 468 63.96 7.30 5.91
C LEU A 468 62.67 7.23 6.74
N ASP A 469 61.70 6.41 6.31
CA ASP A 469 60.44 6.23 7.05
C ASP A 469 60.69 5.64 8.45
N ASN A 470 61.71 4.77 8.59
CA ASN A 470 62.14 4.25 9.90
C ASN A 470 62.86 5.31 10.77
N GLU A 471 63.59 6.26 10.16
CA GLU A 471 64.25 7.35 10.88
C GLU A 471 63.24 8.36 11.43
N ASP A 472 62.20 8.69 10.64
CA ASP A 472 61.10 9.54 11.09
C ASP A 472 60.31 8.88 12.22
N ALA A 473 60.04 7.57 12.12
CA ALA A 473 59.40 6.81 13.20
C ALA A 473 60.28 6.72 14.47
N GLU A 474 61.60 6.57 14.34
CA GLU A 474 62.50 6.59 15.51
C GLU A 474 62.57 7.98 16.18
N ASN A 475 62.44 9.07 15.42
CA ASN A 475 62.39 10.42 15.97
C ASN A 475 61.03 10.73 16.64
N GLU A 476 59.92 10.30 16.06
CA GLU A 476 58.60 10.41 16.69
C GLU A 476 58.49 9.61 18.00
N ILE A 477 59.13 8.43 18.07
CA ILE A 477 59.18 7.64 19.31
C ILE A 477 60.03 8.33 20.38
N LYS A 478 61.12 9.04 20.02
CA LYS A 478 61.93 9.82 20.98
C LYS A 478 61.18 11.04 21.53
N ASP A 479 60.33 11.67 20.72
CA ASP A 479 59.51 12.82 21.16
C ASP A 479 58.31 12.37 22.03
N ALA A 480 57.84 11.12 21.88
CA ALA A 480 56.77 10.55 22.68
C ALA A 480 57.22 9.96 24.04
N ASP A 481 58.49 9.56 24.18
CA ASP A 481 59.03 8.92 25.40
C ASP A 481 59.27 9.90 26.57
N SER A 482 58.92 11.20 26.43
CA SER A 482 58.94 12.16 27.53
C SER A 482 57.71 12.09 28.46
N ASN A 483 56.69 11.29 28.13
CA ASN A 483 55.49 11.07 28.95
C ASN A 483 55.19 9.56 29.16
N GLU A 484 55.79 9.01 30.22
CA GLU A 484 55.49 7.75 30.93
C GLU A 484 55.61 6.36 30.22
N THR A 485 56.69 5.66 30.60
CA THR A 485 56.89 4.22 30.85
C THR A 485 55.86 3.18 30.37
N LYS A 486 56.11 2.53 29.21
CA LYS A 486 55.74 1.13 28.94
C LYS A 486 56.81 0.39 28.11
N LYS A 487 57.03 -0.90 28.43
CA LYS A 487 58.12 -1.79 27.96
C LYS A 487 58.22 -1.92 26.42
N PRO A 488 59.44 -2.04 25.84
CA PRO A 488 59.64 -2.16 24.40
C PRO A 488 59.36 -3.58 23.88
N PRO A 489 58.68 -3.75 22.73
CA PRO A 489 58.67 -5.03 22.03
C PRO A 489 59.96 -5.24 21.22
N LYS A 490 60.34 -6.51 21.03
CA LYS A 490 61.63 -6.97 20.49
C LYS A 490 62.01 -6.32 19.14
N LYS A 491 63.12 -5.57 19.13
CA LYS A 491 63.77 -5.04 17.93
C LYS A 491 64.19 -6.17 16.98
N LYS A 492 63.62 -6.24 15.77
CA LYS A 492 64.38 -6.72 14.61
C LYS A 492 65.43 -5.65 14.31
N LYS A 493 66.70 -6.02 14.14
CA LYS A 493 67.80 -5.08 13.82
C LYS A 493 67.45 -4.32 12.54
N ALA A 494 66.91 -3.11 12.66
CA ALA A 494 66.64 -2.21 11.56
C ALA A 494 67.96 -1.55 11.14
N LEU A 495 68.14 -1.40 9.82
CA LEU A 495 69.29 -0.80 9.18
C LEU A 495 69.18 0.73 9.34
N GLY A 496 70.10 1.35 10.09
CA GLY A 496 70.11 2.79 10.37
C GLY A 496 70.67 3.65 9.24
N SER A 497 70.50 4.97 9.34
CA SER A 497 70.96 5.96 8.36
C SER A 497 72.50 6.04 8.21
N GLU A 498 73.25 5.36 9.08
CA GLU A 498 74.70 5.15 8.97
C GLU A 498 75.09 4.43 7.67
N ILE A 499 74.21 3.58 7.12
CA ILE A 499 74.48 2.80 5.90
C ILE A 499 74.47 3.68 4.64
N LEU A 500 73.74 4.81 4.65
CA LEU A 500 73.81 5.79 3.57
C LEU A 500 75.13 6.57 3.55
N LYS A 501 75.87 6.59 4.67
CA LYS A 501 77.15 7.32 4.80
C LYS A 501 78.37 6.40 4.84
N ASP A 502 78.19 5.09 4.95
CA ASP A 502 79.27 4.10 4.96
C ASP A 502 79.86 3.93 3.54
N GLU A 503 81.17 4.13 3.40
CA GLU A 503 81.91 4.05 2.12
C GLU A 503 81.75 2.68 1.42
N ARG A 504 81.47 1.62 2.17
CA ARG A 504 81.25 0.27 1.62
C ARG A 504 79.90 0.10 0.92
N PHE A 505 78.88 0.86 1.33
CA PHE A 505 77.50 0.71 0.86
C PHE A 505 76.95 1.96 0.14
N GLY A 506 77.62 3.11 0.25
CA GLY A 506 77.26 4.36 -0.42
C GLY A 506 77.19 4.22 -1.96
N ASN A 507 78.08 3.41 -2.54
CA ASN A 507 78.09 3.11 -3.98
C ASN A 507 76.80 2.43 -4.49
N MET A 508 75.96 1.86 -3.60
CA MET A 508 74.65 1.27 -4.00
C MET A 508 73.52 2.30 -4.07
N PHE A 509 73.75 3.51 -3.55
CA PHE A 509 72.75 4.59 -3.51
C PHE A 509 73.19 5.82 -4.31
N GLU A 510 74.41 5.84 -4.86
CA GLU A 510 74.88 6.85 -5.80
C GLU A 510 74.63 6.42 -7.26
N ASN A 511 74.18 7.36 -8.10
CA ASN A 511 74.04 7.11 -9.53
C ASN A 511 75.42 7.23 -10.18
N LYS A 512 76.02 6.12 -10.64
CA LYS A 512 77.10 6.21 -11.63
C LYS A 512 76.55 6.81 -12.92
N VAL A 513 77.26 7.80 -13.47
CA VAL A 513 76.88 8.63 -14.63
C VAL A 513 76.43 7.80 -15.80
#